data_AF-A0AAD2GD70-F1
#
_entry.id   AF-A0AAD2GD70-F1
#
_cell.length_a   1.000
_cell.length_b   1.000
_cell.length_c   1.000
_cell.angle_alpha   90.00
_cell.angle_beta   90.00
_cell.angle_gamma   90.00
#
_symmetry.space_group_name_H-M   'P 1'
#
loop_
_entity.id
_entity.type
_entity.pdbx_description
1 polymer ?
#
loop_
_entity_poly.entity_id
_entity_poly.type
_entity_poly.pdbx_seq_one_letter_code
_entity_poly.pdbx_strand_id
1 'polypeptide(L)'
;MGTEYIQAGACVAPDDEFNVMCALESSQCPLGHSYISNRELKGGLILNSAAKACLSLEKTKDVKLGRCLNRQVDDFICTSHNTACALSVQFNPLDEECNLRDDLTNERATFYSRCWFDQDLNFCVWDMTECTGGPLLFNTVTPASQYQNCRCDEVRTGACYHEASDSYTCAVSALGCDSESTYVRWQDLYFSDATRHIDCQLCNKVPPKSPTRAPTTPFVSPSLPFSTSSDQTASATPIEQSTLRSGELAAAVAIPTLFLALIVACCIGRRQMVMFSSTTIGFNEDDEVGDDADEDQQGLESHQNEILEEAEFQLDKDKEIT
;
A
#
# COMPACT_ATOMS: atom_id res chain seq x y z
N MET A 1 3.17 3.26 26.31
CA MET A 1 2.73 3.53 24.92
C MET A 1 1.63 2.53 24.62
N GLY A 2 0.45 3.00 24.25
CA GLY A 2 -0.62 2.12 23.81
C GLY A 2 -0.44 1.87 22.32
N THR A 3 -0.35 0.61 21.90
CA THR A 3 -0.42 0.26 20.48
C THR A 3 -1.87 0.42 20.03
N GLU A 4 -2.10 1.22 19.00
CA GLU A 4 -3.39 1.33 18.31
C GLU A 4 -3.30 0.57 16.98
N TYR A 5 -4.32 -0.25 16.73
CA TYR A 5 -4.41 -0.97 15.46
C TYR A 5 -5.24 -0.15 14.50
N ILE A 6 -4.86 -0.19 13.23
CA ILE A 6 -5.63 0.48 12.21
C ILE A 6 -7.05 -0.08 12.15
N GLN A 7 -7.99 0.80 11.84
CA GLN A 7 -9.39 0.46 11.58
C GLN A 7 -9.73 0.92 10.18
N ALA A 8 -10.45 0.08 9.44
CA ALA A 8 -10.85 0.40 8.08
C ALA A 8 -11.90 1.52 8.04
N GLY A 9 -11.82 2.32 6.98
CA GLY A 9 -12.93 3.09 6.46
C GLY A 9 -13.89 2.23 5.64
N ALA A 10 -14.78 2.89 4.91
CA ALA A 10 -15.79 2.23 4.09
C ALA A 10 -15.90 2.90 2.71
N CYS A 11 -15.94 2.09 1.66
CA CYS A 11 -16.37 2.49 0.34
C CYS A 11 -17.87 2.28 0.23
N VAL A 12 -18.61 3.34 -0.08
CA VAL A 12 -20.07 3.33 -0.17
C VAL A 12 -20.50 3.66 -1.60
N ALA A 13 -21.35 2.82 -2.18
CA ALA A 13 -21.94 3.08 -3.50
C ALA A 13 -22.94 4.25 -3.43
N PRO A 14 -23.05 5.09 -4.48
CA PRO A 14 -23.91 6.28 -4.45
C PRO A 14 -25.40 5.93 -4.40
N ASP A 15 -25.81 4.81 -4.98
CA ASP A 15 -27.21 4.40 -5.13
C ASP A 15 -27.62 3.26 -4.19
N ASP A 16 -26.66 2.65 -3.49
CA ASP A 16 -26.91 1.51 -2.61
C ASP A 16 -26.09 1.62 -1.33
N GLU A 17 -26.72 2.20 -0.32
CA GLU A 17 -26.13 2.31 1.02
C GLU A 17 -25.81 0.93 1.63
N PHE A 18 -26.40 -0.17 1.17
CA PHE A 18 -26.09 -1.50 1.69
C PHE A 18 -24.90 -2.15 1.00
N ASN A 19 -24.50 -1.63 -0.17
CA ASN A 19 -23.30 -2.07 -0.86
C ASN A 19 -22.07 -1.35 -0.30
N VAL A 20 -21.55 -1.90 0.80
CA VAL A 20 -20.41 -1.37 1.54
C VAL A 20 -19.25 -2.35 1.48
N MET A 21 -18.08 -1.84 1.11
CA MET A 21 -16.81 -2.55 1.15
C MET A 21 -15.87 -1.85 2.13
N CYS A 22 -15.18 -2.59 2.99
CA CYS A 22 -14.18 -2.00 3.87
C CYS A 22 -12.89 -1.73 3.11
N ALA A 23 -12.28 -0.57 3.37
CA ALA A 23 -11.03 -0.15 2.75
C ALA A 23 -10.17 0.62 3.76
N LEU A 24 -8.85 0.53 3.62
CA LEU A 24 -7.90 1.30 4.43
C LEU A 24 -7.63 2.69 3.85
N GLU A 25 -7.84 2.88 2.55
CA GLU A 25 -7.68 4.17 1.86
C GLU A 25 -8.58 4.28 0.63
N SER A 26 -8.77 5.51 0.13
CA SER A 26 -9.71 5.78 -0.96
C SER A 26 -9.35 5.15 -2.31
N SER A 27 -8.07 4.85 -2.56
CA SER A 27 -7.59 4.23 -3.79
C SER A 27 -8.12 2.81 -3.99
N GLN A 28 -8.52 2.15 -2.90
CA GLN A 28 -9.05 0.78 -2.89
C GLN A 28 -10.54 0.73 -3.22
N CYS A 29 -11.21 1.88 -3.27
CA CYS A 29 -12.64 1.92 -3.58
C CYS A 29 -12.89 1.65 -5.07
N PRO A 30 -13.92 0.87 -5.41
CA PRO A 30 -14.31 0.69 -6.80
C PRO A 30 -14.73 2.02 -7.41
N LEU A 31 -14.60 2.15 -8.73
CA LEU A 31 -14.98 3.37 -9.44
C LEU A 31 -16.43 3.78 -9.10
N GLY A 32 -16.61 5.07 -8.82
CA GLY A 32 -17.92 5.64 -8.45
C GLY A 32 -18.30 5.52 -6.98
N HIS A 33 -17.54 4.75 -6.16
CA HIS A 33 -17.78 4.68 -4.72
C HIS A 33 -17.11 5.86 -4.01
N SER A 34 -17.71 6.31 -2.92
CA SER A 34 -17.12 7.32 -2.03
C SER A 34 -16.46 6.65 -0.85
N TYR A 35 -15.22 7.06 -0.54
CA TYR A 35 -14.53 6.61 0.67
C TYR A 35 -14.98 7.45 1.87
N ILE A 36 -15.28 6.78 2.98
CA ILE A 36 -15.58 7.37 4.28
C ILE A 36 -14.49 6.88 5.24
N SER A 37 -13.73 7.81 5.82
CA SER A 37 -12.65 7.49 6.75
C SER A 37 -13.15 6.82 8.03
N ASN A 38 -12.26 6.14 8.74
CA ASN A 38 -12.59 5.52 10.02
C ASN A 38 -13.03 6.55 11.09
N ARG A 39 -12.52 7.79 11.06
CA ARG A 39 -12.94 8.86 11.97
C ARG A 39 -14.37 9.29 11.68
N GLU A 40 -14.71 9.52 10.41
CA GLU A 40 -16.08 9.90 10.02
C GLU A 40 -17.10 8.82 10.43
N LEU A 41 -16.73 7.54 10.29
CA LEU A 41 -17.55 6.42 10.77
C LEU A 41 -17.73 6.42 12.31
N LYS A 42 -16.67 6.77 13.07
CA LYS A 42 -16.73 6.91 14.53
C LYS A 42 -17.54 8.12 14.99
N GLY A 43 -17.48 9.22 14.23
CA GLY A 43 -18.14 10.50 14.54
C GLY A 43 -19.66 10.44 14.57
N GLY A 44 -20.26 9.32 14.15
CA GLY A 44 -21.68 9.04 14.34
C GLY A 44 -22.63 9.76 13.38
N LEU A 45 -22.12 10.67 12.54
CA LEU A 45 -22.88 11.32 11.47
C LEU A 45 -23.34 10.31 10.42
N ILE A 46 -22.56 9.26 10.20
CA ILE A 46 -22.95 8.14 9.34
C ILE A 46 -23.84 7.18 10.13
N LEU A 47 -25.11 7.08 9.75
CA LEU A 47 -26.09 6.19 10.39
C LEU A 47 -26.07 4.76 9.81
N ASN A 48 -25.30 4.54 8.75
CA ASN A 48 -25.20 3.25 8.08
C ASN A 48 -24.47 2.22 8.96
N SER A 49 -25.21 1.23 9.45
CA SER A 49 -24.68 0.16 10.30
C SER A 49 -23.73 -0.77 9.55
N ALA A 50 -23.91 -0.97 8.24
CA ALA A 50 -23.02 -1.78 7.41
C ALA A 50 -21.64 -1.12 7.28
N ALA A 51 -21.59 0.20 7.05
CA ALA A 51 -20.33 0.95 7.03
C ALA A 51 -19.61 0.94 8.37
N LYS A 52 -20.35 1.09 9.49
CA LYS A 52 -19.76 0.98 10.83
C LYS A 52 -19.16 -0.39 11.15
N ALA A 53 -19.57 -1.46 10.46
CA ALA A 53 -18.96 -2.77 10.65
C ALA A 53 -17.47 -2.79 10.29
N CYS A 54 -17.02 -1.90 9.38
CA CYS A 54 -15.61 -1.75 8.99
C CYS A 54 -14.70 -1.28 10.13
N LEU A 55 -15.25 -0.66 11.17
CA LEU A 55 -14.50 -0.29 12.38
C LEU A 55 -14.07 -1.50 13.22
N SER A 56 -14.66 -2.68 12.99
CA SER A 56 -14.25 -3.89 13.71
C SER A 56 -12.92 -4.42 13.19
N LEU A 57 -12.10 -4.94 14.10
CA LEU A 57 -10.80 -5.51 13.75
C LEU A 57 -10.95 -6.73 12.81
N GLU A 58 -12.02 -7.53 12.98
CA GLU A 58 -12.29 -8.65 12.09
C GLU A 58 -12.56 -8.18 10.66
N LYS A 59 -13.39 -7.16 10.46
CA LYS A 59 -13.63 -6.60 9.12
C LYS A 59 -12.43 -5.88 8.54
N THR A 60 -11.58 -5.30 9.38
CA THR A 60 -10.32 -4.71 8.93
C THR A 60 -9.37 -5.79 8.39
N LYS A 61 -9.28 -6.97 9.03
CA LYS A 61 -8.47 -8.09 8.53
C LYS A 61 -8.94 -8.60 7.17
N ASP A 62 -10.25 -8.54 6.92
CA ASP A 62 -10.89 -9.00 5.69
C ASP A 62 -10.81 -7.98 4.53
N VAL A 63 -10.20 -6.81 4.73
CA VAL A 63 -10.00 -5.81 3.67
C VAL A 63 -9.24 -6.46 2.51
N LYS A 64 -9.81 -6.32 1.31
CA LYS A 64 -9.24 -6.87 0.07
C LYS A 64 -8.06 -6.04 -0.38
N LEU A 65 -6.99 -6.73 -0.76
CA LEU A 65 -5.76 -6.12 -1.25
C LEU A 65 -5.53 -6.46 -2.72
N GLY A 66 -4.42 -5.99 -3.26
CA GLY A 66 -4.03 -6.28 -4.63
C GLY A 66 -3.09 -7.47 -4.77
N ARG A 67 -2.80 -7.81 -6.02
CA ARG A 67 -1.91 -8.90 -6.41
C ARG A 67 -0.98 -8.48 -7.52
N CYS A 68 0.30 -8.81 -7.38
CA CYS A 68 1.27 -8.70 -8.48
C CYS A 68 1.00 -9.82 -9.49
N LEU A 69 0.94 -9.50 -10.79
CA LEU A 69 0.55 -10.45 -11.85
C LEU A 69 1.76 -11.03 -12.60
N ASN A 70 2.98 -10.58 -12.30
CA ASN A 70 4.18 -11.10 -12.95
C ASN A 70 4.56 -12.47 -12.37
N ARG A 71 4.20 -13.53 -13.10
CA ARG A 71 4.52 -14.92 -12.71
C ARG A 71 6.01 -15.21 -12.58
N GLN A 72 6.87 -14.58 -13.38
CA GLN A 72 8.29 -14.92 -13.42
C GLN A 72 9.07 -14.38 -12.23
N VAL A 73 8.67 -13.21 -11.72
CA VAL A 73 9.40 -12.49 -10.67
C VAL A 73 8.64 -12.51 -9.34
N ASP A 74 7.35 -12.21 -9.37
CA ASP A 74 6.53 -12.03 -8.17
C ASP A 74 5.74 -13.29 -7.78
N ASP A 75 5.63 -14.30 -8.66
CA ASP A 75 4.87 -15.55 -8.43
C ASP A 75 3.45 -15.30 -7.87
N PHE A 76 2.75 -14.32 -8.44
CA PHE A 76 1.37 -13.96 -8.06
C PHE A 76 1.19 -13.53 -6.59
N ILE A 77 2.18 -12.90 -5.97
CA ILE A 77 2.09 -12.48 -4.57
C ILE A 77 0.97 -11.44 -4.30
N CYS A 78 0.24 -11.63 -3.20
CA CYS A 78 -0.63 -10.61 -2.59
C CYS A 78 0.19 -9.51 -1.91
N THR A 79 -0.17 -8.25 -2.15
CA THR A 79 0.46 -7.08 -1.54
C THR A 79 -0.48 -5.88 -1.47
N SER A 80 -0.14 -4.89 -0.66
CA SER A 80 -0.95 -3.69 -0.40
C SER A 80 -0.96 -2.68 -1.54
N HIS A 81 0.14 -2.54 -2.28
CA HIS A 81 0.32 -1.44 -3.23
C HIS A 81 1.19 -1.85 -4.43
N ASN A 82 0.99 -1.21 -5.60
CA ASN A 82 1.71 -1.57 -6.83
C ASN A 82 3.23 -1.39 -6.75
N THR A 83 3.71 -0.51 -5.87
CA THR A 83 5.13 -0.27 -5.63
C THR A 83 5.83 -1.48 -5.03
N ALA A 84 5.10 -2.40 -4.39
CA ALA A 84 5.67 -3.60 -3.82
C ALA A 84 5.98 -4.69 -4.87
N CYS A 85 5.39 -4.59 -6.06
CA CYS A 85 5.64 -5.52 -7.16
C CYS A 85 6.95 -5.20 -7.88
N ALA A 86 7.61 -6.23 -8.45
CA ALA A 86 8.77 -5.99 -9.30
C ALA A 86 8.44 -5.17 -10.55
N LEU A 87 7.25 -5.36 -11.12
CA LEU A 87 6.73 -4.54 -12.22
C LEU A 87 5.38 -3.90 -11.82
N SER A 88 5.42 -2.62 -11.44
CA SER A 88 4.23 -1.88 -10.95
C SER A 88 3.05 -1.84 -11.94
N VAL A 89 3.31 -1.93 -13.25
CA VAL A 89 2.27 -1.97 -14.30
C VAL A 89 1.48 -3.28 -14.33
N GLN A 90 1.97 -4.33 -13.67
CA GLN A 90 1.31 -5.64 -13.58
C GLN A 90 0.72 -5.84 -12.18
N PHE A 91 0.00 -4.84 -11.68
CA PHE A 91 -0.68 -4.93 -10.38
C PHE A 91 -2.19 -4.91 -10.58
N ASN A 92 -2.87 -5.92 -10.04
CA ASN A 92 -4.32 -5.88 -9.86
C ASN A 92 -4.62 -5.26 -8.49
N PRO A 93 -5.22 -4.06 -8.39
CA PRO A 93 -5.40 -3.37 -7.11
C PRO A 93 -6.45 -4.00 -6.19
N LEU A 94 -7.31 -4.87 -6.71
CA LEU A 94 -8.36 -5.53 -5.94
C LEU A 94 -8.46 -7.00 -6.33
N ASP A 95 -8.05 -7.88 -5.43
CA ASP A 95 -8.09 -9.32 -5.58
C ASP A 95 -8.85 -9.93 -4.39
N GLU A 96 -9.94 -10.65 -4.70
CA GLU A 96 -10.83 -11.24 -3.69
C GLU A 96 -10.16 -12.32 -2.84
N GLU A 97 -9.06 -12.90 -3.33
CA GLU A 97 -8.28 -13.93 -2.66
C GLU A 97 -7.13 -13.32 -1.83
N CYS A 98 -6.90 -12.01 -1.90
CA CYS A 98 -5.90 -11.31 -1.09
C CYS A 98 -6.55 -10.53 0.06
N ASN A 99 -6.12 -10.77 1.29
CA ASN A 99 -6.48 -9.93 2.45
C ASN A 99 -5.23 -9.44 3.20
N LEU A 100 -5.40 -8.71 4.32
CA LEU A 100 -4.27 -8.15 5.06
C LEU A 100 -3.25 -9.20 5.52
N ARG A 101 -3.67 -10.43 5.76
CA ARG A 101 -2.86 -11.48 6.38
C ARG A 101 -2.42 -12.55 5.40
N ASP A 102 -3.35 -12.98 4.55
CA ASP A 102 -3.23 -14.22 3.82
C ASP A 102 -3.64 -14.07 2.35
N ASP A 103 -2.92 -14.82 1.52
CA ASP A 103 -3.31 -15.20 0.17
C ASP A 103 -4.13 -16.49 0.26
N LEU A 104 -5.44 -16.37 0.04
CA LEU A 104 -6.40 -17.45 0.19
C LEU A 104 -6.26 -18.53 -0.90
N THR A 105 -5.57 -18.25 -2.01
CA THR A 105 -5.37 -19.22 -3.09
C THR A 105 -4.38 -20.32 -2.71
N ASN A 106 -3.35 -19.96 -1.94
CA ASN A 106 -2.19 -20.82 -1.65
C ASN A 106 -1.80 -20.85 -0.17
N GLU A 107 -2.59 -20.22 0.70
CA GLU A 107 -2.38 -20.11 2.15
C GLU A 107 -1.03 -19.47 2.55
N ARG A 108 -0.43 -18.68 1.65
CA ARG A 108 0.76 -17.86 1.95
C ARG A 108 0.35 -16.59 2.68
N ALA A 109 1.33 -15.93 3.29
CA ALA A 109 1.09 -14.62 3.88
C ALA A 109 1.01 -13.55 2.78
N THR A 110 0.23 -12.51 3.02
CA THR A 110 0.34 -11.24 2.30
C THR A 110 1.61 -10.52 2.73
N PHE A 111 2.32 -9.97 1.75
CA PHE A 111 3.63 -9.39 1.97
C PHE A 111 3.65 -7.89 1.71
N TYR A 112 4.48 -7.20 2.49
CA TYR A 112 4.60 -5.76 2.51
C TYR A 112 6.02 -5.31 2.21
N SER A 113 6.15 -4.05 1.76
CA SER A 113 7.44 -3.45 1.44
C SER A 113 8.25 -3.19 2.72
N ARG A 114 9.57 -3.10 2.55
CA ARG A 114 10.51 -2.79 3.63
C ARG A 114 11.37 -1.60 3.23
N CYS A 115 11.46 -0.61 4.12
CA CYS A 115 12.39 0.49 4.00
C CYS A 115 13.70 0.16 4.73
N TRP A 116 14.80 0.56 4.11
CA TRP A 116 16.15 0.49 4.67
C TRP A 116 16.65 1.93 4.81
N PHE A 117 16.88 2.38 6.04
CA PHE A 117 17.36 3.74 6.30
C PHE A 117 18.87 3.75 6.59
N ASP A 118 19.35 2.76 7.34
CA ASP A 118 20.77 2.47 7.59
C ASP A 118 20.96 0.97 7.92
N GLN A 119 22.14 0.56 8.39
CA GLN A 119 22.41 -0.85 8.74
C GLN A 119 21.56 -1.36 9.92
N ASP A 120 21.00 -0.46 10.73
CA ASP A 120 20.37 -0.79 12.02
C ASP A 120 18.86 -0.55 12.02
N LEU A 121 18.33 0.29 11.13
CA LEU A 121 16.94 0.68 11.09
C LEU A 121 16.24 0.21 9.80
N ASN A 122 15.57 -0.93 9.95
CA ASN A 122 14.71 -1.52 8.94
C ASN A 122 13.28 -1.59 9.46
N PHE A 123 12.32 -1.13 8.67
CA PHE A 123 10.91 -1.18 9.05
C PHE A 123 10.03 -1.51 7.86
N CYS A 124 8.91 -2.14 8.17
CA CYS A 124 7.92 -2.58 7.19
C CYS A 124 6.87 -1.49 6.99
N VAL A 125 6.51 -1.23 5.74
CA VAL A 125 5.62 -0.14 5.35
C VAL A 125 4.48 -0.63 4.47
N TRP A 126 3.39 0.12 4.50
CA TRP A 126 2.21 -0.11 3.67
C TRP A 126 2.55 0.02 2.18
N ASP A 127 3.20 1.11 1.79
CA ASP A 127 3.66 1.36 0.43
C ASP A 127 5.09 1.92 0.45
N MET A 128 5.77 1.93 -0.71
CA MET A 128 7.16 2.42 -0.75
C MET A 128 7.27 3.94 -0.69
N THR A 129 6.19 4.69 -0.86
CA THR A 129 6.19 6.15 -0.74
C THR A 129 6.32 6.61 0.72
N GLU A 130 6.04 5.71 1.67
CA GLU A 130 6.35 5.87 3.10
C GLU A 130 7.85 5.82 3.41
N CYS A 131 8.68 5.30 2.50
CA CYS A 131 10.12 5.30 2.68
C CYS A 131 10.69 6.69 2.34
N THR A 132 11.07 7.49 3.34
CA THR A 132 11.77 8.77 3.10
C THR A 132 13.20 8.73 3.61
N GLY A 133 14.15 9.28 2.83
CA GLY A 133 15.48 9.65 3.31
C GLY A 133 16.72 8.91 2.77
N GLY A 134 16.86 8.65 1.46
CA GLY A 134 18.16 8.26 0.90
C GLY A 134 18.09 7.50 -0.43
N PRO A 135 19.22 7.00 -0.98
CA PRO A 135 19.22 6.06 -2.10
C PRO A 135 18.64 4.73 -1.60
N LEU A 136 17.30 4.65 -1.61
CA LEU A 136 16.54 3.54 -1.06
C LEU A 136 16.89 2.27 -1.83
N LEU A 137 17.62 1.35 -1.19
CA LEU A 137 17.55 -0.06 -1.57
C LEU A 137 16.20 -0.56 -1.07
N PHE A 138 15.23 -0.61 -1.95
CA PHE A 138 13.96 -1.25 -1.66
C PHE A 138 14.03 -2.71 -2.13
N ASN A 139 13.51 -3.61 -1.30
CA ASN A 139 13.26 -4.96 -1.75
C ASN A 139 11.84 -5.01 -2.28
N THR A 140 11.71 -5.27 -3.58
CA THR A 140 10.47 -5.78 -4.13
C THR A 140 10.16 -7.11 -3.46
N VAL A 141 8.88 -7.37 -3.23
CA VAL A 141 8.51 -8.61 -2.58
C VAL A 141 8.81 -9.76 -3.54
N THR A 142 9.65 -10.71 -3.10
CA THR A 142 9.96 -11.91 -3.89
C THR A 142 9.73 -13.18 -3.08
N PRO A 143 9.25 -14.28 -3.69
CA PRO A 143 9.05 -15.54 -2.97
C PRO A 143 10.34 -16.12 -2.38
N ALA A 144 11.48 -15.86 -3.02
CA ALA A 144 12.78 -16.39 -2.61
C ALA A 144 13.30 -15.76 -1.31
N SER A 145 12.78 -14.59 -0.92
CA SER A 145 13.27 -13.80 0.22
C SER A 145 12.33 -13.88 1.42
N GLN A 146 11.83 -15.08 1.76
CA GLN A 146 10.91 -15.28 2.90
C GLN A 146 11.37 -14.67 4.24
N TYR A 147 12.67 -14.42 4.42
CA TYR A 147 13.24 -13.76 5.61
C TYR A 147 13.28 -12.23 5.54
N GLN A 148 13.05 -11.64 4.36
CA GLN A 148 13.03 -10.21 4.12
C GLN A 148 11.61 -9.67 3.93
N ASN A 149 10.66 -10.54 3.59
CA ASN A 149 9.28 -10.11 3.39
C ASN A 149 8.61 -9.78 4.74
N CYS A 150 7.98 -8.62 4.78
CA CYS A 150 7.24 -8.15 5.94
C CYS A 150 5.84 -8.74 5.99
N ARG A 151 5.37 -9.07 7.18
CA ARG A 151 3.98 -9.44 7.47
C ARG A 151 3.21 -8.25 8.03
N CYS A 152 1.88 -8.33 8.05
CA CYS A 152 1.06 -7.21 8.52
C CYS A 152 1.34 -6.79 9.97
N ASP A 153 1.82 -7.70 10.83
CA ASP A 153 2.10 -7.41 12.24
C ASP A 153 3.46 -6.75 12.46
N GLU A 154 4.25 -6.62 11.40
CA GLU A 154 5.51 -5.91 11.37
C GLU A 154 5.36 -4.53 10.73
N VAL A 155 4.27 -4.29 9.99
CA VAL A 155 4.00 -3.03 9.29
C VAL A 155 3.62 -1.94 10.26
N ARG A 156 4.40 -0.86 10.20
CA ARG A 156 4.13 0.41 10.88
C ARG A 156 3.42 1.35 9.91
N THR A 157 2.46 2.10 10.43
CA THR A 157 1.67 3.05 9.63
C THR A 157 1.72 4.44 10.25
N GLY A 158 1.37 5.45 9.46
CA GLY A 158 1.18 6.80 9.98
C GLY A 158 -0.14 6.98 10.73
N ALA A 159 -0.50 8.24 10.93
CA ALA A 159 -1.75 8.66 11.52
C ALA A 159 -2.26 9.97 10.90
N CYS A 160 -3.58 10.12 10.85
CA CYS A 160 -4.25 11.37 10.57
C CYS A 160 -4.25 12.22 11.85
N TYR A 161 -3.65 13.40 11.79
CA TYR A 161 -3.70 14.42 12.83
C TYR A 161 -4.91 15.34 12.62
N HIS A 162 -5.69 15.51 13.69
CA HIS A 162 -6.91 16.31 13.73
C HIS A 162 -6.65 17.57 14.56
N GLU A 163 -6.37 18.68 13.91
CA GLU A 163 -6.00 19.93 14.60
C GLU A 163 -7.11 20.43 15.55
N ALA A 164 -8.38 20.31 15.14
CA ALA A 164 -9.52 20.80 15.92
C ALA A 164 -9.69 20.08 17.28
N SER A 165 -9.29 18.81 17.37
CA SER A 165 -9.41 18.00 18.58
C SER A 165 -8.06 17.62 19.21
N ASP A 166 -6.95 18.08 18.62
CA ASP A 166 -5.58 17.71 18.97
C ASP A 166 -5.43 16.19 19.20
N SER A 167 -5.90 15.41 18.22
CA SER A 167 -5.97 13.95 18.33
C SER A 167 -5.41 13.28 17.09
N TYR A 168 -5.04 12.01 17.22
CA TYR A 168 -4.52 11.19 16.13
C TYR A 168 -5.45 10.00 15.87
N THR A 169 -5.46 9.52 14.62
CA THR A 169 -6.15 8.28 14.25
C THR A 169 -5.29 7.54 13.23
N CYS A 170 -4.97 6.28 13.49
CA CYS A 170 -4.09 5.50 12.61
C CYS A 170 -4.64 5.40 11.19
N ALA A 171 -3.75 5.58 10.20
CA ALA A 171 -4.04 5.51 8.77
C ALA A 171 -2.83 4.96 8.00
N VAL A 172 -3.08 4.29 6.87
CA VAL A 172 -2.01 3.70 6.06
C VAL A 172 -1.32 4.71 5.13
N SER A 173 -2.02 5.79 4.79
CA SER A 173 -1.56 6.85 3.89
C SER A 173 -2.43 8.09 4.05
N ALA A 174 -2.07 9.17 3.36
CA ALA A 174 -2.89 10.37 3.26
C ALA A 174 -4.28 10.13 2.65
N LEU A 175 -4.43 9.11 1.80
CA LEU A 175 -5.71 8.73 1.18
C LEU A 175 -6.65 8.01 2.15
N GLY A 176 -6.17 7.61 3.32
CA GLY A 176 -7.00 7.07 4.41
C GLY A 176 -7.54 8.15 5.37
N CYS A 177 -7.08 9.40 5.24
CA CYS A 177 -7.51 10.51 6.08
C CYS A 177 -8.77 11.20 5.53
N ASP A 178 -9.57 11.76 6.45
CA ASP A 178 -10.62 12.70 6.04
C ASP A 178 -10.02 14.04 5.58
N SER A 179 -10.84 14.84 4.90
CA SER A 179 -10.41 16.12 4.32
C SER A 179 -10.02 17.21 5.33
N GLU A 180 -10.36 17.04 6.62
CA GLU A 180 -10.02 17.98 7.70
C GLU A 180 -8.71 17.61 8.41
N SER A 181 -8.11 16.49 8.02
CA SER A 181 -6.95 15.92 8.68
C SER A 181 -5.68 16.07 7.88
N THR A 182 -4.55 16.09 8.58
CA THR A 182 -3.22 15.99 7.94
C THR A 182 -2.59 14.65 8.24
N TYR A 183 -2.11 13.95 7.22
CA TYR A 183 -1.41 12.70 7.42
C TYR A 183 0.02 12.94 7.92
N VAL A 184 0.39 12.24 9.00
CA VAL A 184 1.72 12.23 9.59
C VAL A 184 2.28 10.83 9.44
N ARG A 185 3.41 10.70 8.76
CA ARG A 185 4.06 9.41 8.51
C ARG A 185 4.55 8.79 9.80
N TRP A 186 4.70 7.47 9.79
CA TRP A 186 5.20 6.74 10.95
C TRP A 186 6.56 7.26 11.45
N GLN A 187 7.49 7.58 10.53
CA GLN A 187 8.83 8.08 10.89
C GLN A 187 8.74 9.39 11.68
N ASP A 188 7.90 10.32 11.20
CA ASP A 188 7.70 11.61 11.85
C ASP A 188 7.06 11.43 13.25
N LEU A 189 6.14 10.47 13.40
CA LEU A 189 5.57 10.10 14.70
C LEU A 189 6.61 9.52 15.66
N TYR A 190 7.51 8.67 15.16
CA TYR A 190 8.52 7.95 15.93
C TYR A 190 9.63 8.87 16.45
N PHE A 191 10.14 9.77 15.60
CA PHE A 191 11.25 10.66 15.94
C PHE A 191 10.84 11.91 16.72
N SER A 192 9.56 12.30 16.70
CA SER A 192 9.06 13.43 17.47
C SER A 192 8.76 13.04 18.92
N ASP A 193 9.34 13.79 19.88
CA ASP A 193 9.10 13.58 21.31
C ASP A 193 7.64 13.76 21.72
N ALA A 194 6.92 14.67 21.05
CA ALA A 194 5.52 14.95 21.33
C ALA A 194 4.61 13.75 20.96
N THR A 195 4.96 13.01 19.91
CA THR A 195 4.12 11.95 19.32
C THR A 195 4.64 10.55 19.54
N ARG A 196 5.79 10.38 20.20
CA ARG A 196 6.41 9.07 20.46
C ARG A 196 5.50 8.06 21.18
N HIS A 197 4.43 8.53 21.80
CA HIS A 197 3.46 7.68 22.48
C HIS A 197 2.41 7.04 21.54
N ILE A 198 2.36 7.47 20.27
CA ILE A 198 1.45 7.00 19.23
C ILE A 198 2.17 5.89 18.46
N ASP A 199 1.65 4.67 18.56
CA ASP A 199 2.16 3.51 17.84
C ASP A 199 1.05 2.88 17.01
N CYS A 200 1.05 3.17 15.71
CA CYS A 200 0.09 2.64 14.75
C CYS A 200 0.62 1.39 14.05
N GLN A 201 -0.11 0.28 14.21
CA GLN A 201 0.20 -1.01 13.59
C GLN A 201 -0.92 -1.46 12.67
N LEU A 202 -0.54 -2.08 11.54
CA LEU A 202 -1.50 -2.56 10.54
C LEU A 202 -2.34 -3.74 11.04
N CYS A 203 -1.73 -4.68 11.78
CA CYS A 203 -2.48 -5.80 12.36
C CYS A 203 -1.91 -6.25 13.71
N ASN A 204 -2.71 -6.98 14.48
CA ASN A 204 -2.23 -7.61 15.70
C ASN A 204 -1.28 -8.77 15.40
N LYS A 205 -0.30 -8.96 16.31
CA LYS A 205 0.69 -10.05 16.27
C LYS A 205 0.09 -11.34 15.75
N VAL A 206 0.64 -11.83 14.65
CA VAL A 206 0.20 -13.10 14.08
C VAL A 206 1.06 -14.18 14.71
N PRO A 207 0.45 -15.16 15.42
CA PRO A 207 1.22 -16.24 16.02
C PRO A 207 2.10 -16.89 14.95
N PRO A 208 3.37 -17.21 15.27
CA PRO A 208 4.21 -17.92 14.32
C PRO A 208 3.49 -19.20 13.92
N LYS A 209 3.44 -19.49 12.60
CA LYS A 209 2.92 -20.78 12.14
C LYS A 209 3.72 -21.85 12.88
N SER A 210 3.05 -22.62 13.73
CA SER A 210 3.69 -23.75 14.42
C SER A 210 4.44 -24.55 13.37
N PRO A 211 5.73 -24.87 13.58
CA PRO A 211 6.50 -25.59 12.58
C PRO A 211 5.69 -26.82 12.20
N THR A 212 5.27 -26.90 10.93
CA THR A 212 4.56 -28.08 10.41
C THR A 212 5.46 -29.24 10.76
N ARG A 213 5.00 -30.05 11.74
CA ARG A 213 5.78 -31.14 12.29
C ARG A 213 6.24 -31.92 11.07
N ALA A 214 7.55 -31.94 10.82
CA ALA A 214 8.10 -32.58 9.63
C ALA A 214 7.42 -33.94 9.54
N PRO A 215 6.82 -34.29 8.38
CA PRO A 215 6.03 -35.52 8.26
C PRO A 215 6.89 -36.60 8.87
N THR A 216 6.44 -37.11 10.01
CA THR A 216 7.18 -38.13 10.74
C THR A 216 7.07 -39.30 9.80
N THR A 217 8.08 -39.49 8.96
CA THR A 217 8.14 -40.61 8.05
C THR A 217 7.83 -41.80 8.94
N PRO A 218 6.71 -42.50 8.73
CA PRO A 218 6.44 -43.68 9.51
C PRO A 218 7.71 -44.51 9.37
N PHE A 219 8.34 -44.83 10.50
CA PHE A 219 9.46 -45.75 10.50
C PHE A 219 8.88 -47.08 10.02
N VAL A 220 8.85 -47.26 8.70
CA VAL A 220 8.42 -48.49 8.07
C VAL A 220 9.52 -49.47 8.42
N SER A 221 9.28 -50.22 9.49
CA SER A 221 10.07 -51.40 9.78
C SER A 221 10.06 -52.28 8.52
N PRO A 222 11.23 -52.73 8.03
CA PRO A 222 11.36 -53.41 6.76
C PRO A 222 10.53 -54.69 6.75
N SER A 223 9.35 -54.60 6.13
CA SER A 223 8.47 -55.74 5.89
C SER A 223 8.82 -56.36 4.54
N LEU A 224 8.92 -57.69 4.54
CA LEU A 224 9.33 -58.57 3.44
C LEU A 224 8.62 -58.30 2.10
N PRO A 225 9.28 -58.64 0.96
CA PRO A 225 8.76 -58.38 -0.38
C PRO A 225 7.46 -59.15 -0.64
N PHE A 226 6.39 -58.41 -0.91
CA PHE A 226 5.11 -58.95 -1.35
C PHE A 226 5.02 -58.86 -2.88
N SER A 227 4.88 -60.01 -3.54
CA SER A 227 4.72 -60.12 -4.99
C SER A 227 3.37 -59.56 -5.44
N THR A 228 3.39 -58.53 -6.29
CA THR A 228 2.21 -58.00 -6.98
C THR A 228 1.96 -58.76 -8.29
N SER A 229 0.77 -59.35 -8.39
CA SER A 229 0.14 -59.82 -9.62
C SER A 229 -0.55 -58.65 -10.32
N SER A 230 -0.26 -58.54 -11.61
CA SER A 230 -0.86 -57.64 -12.60
C SER A 230 -2.39 -57.77 -12.67
N ASP A 231 -3.09 -56.66 -12.88
CA ASP A 231 -4.14 -56.66 -13.91
C ASP A 231 -4.41 -55.25 -14.46
N GLN A 232 -4.32 -55.17 -15.78
CA GLN A 232 -4.70 -54.05 -16.64
C GLN A 232 -6.22 -53.99 -16.73
N THR A 233 -6.80 -52.80 -16.97
CA THR A 233 -7.84 -52.62 -18.01
C THR A 233 -8.03 -51.12 -18.29
N ALA A 234 -7.78 -50.75 -19.54
CA ALA A 234 -8.09 -49.46 -20.15
C ALA A 234 -9.58 -49.34 -20.48
N SER A 235 -10.16 -48.13 -20.50
CA SER A 235 -11.18 -47.79 -21.50
C SER A 235 -11.56 -46.31 -21.56
N ALA A 236 -11.39 -45.76 -22.77
CA ALA A 236 -12.27 -44.87 -23.52
C ALA A 236 -12.71 -43.48 -23.00
N THR A 237 -12.28 -42.47 -23.76
CA THR A 237 -12.88 -41.15 -24.05
C THR A 237 -14.35 -41.22 -24.52
N PRO A 238 -15.13 -40.12 -24.42
CA PRO A 238 -15.35 -39.32 -25.63
C PRO A 238 -15.40 -37.79 -25.44
N ILE A 239 -15.16 -37.16 -26.58
CA ILE A 239 -15.16 -35.74 -26.94
C ILE A 239 -16.57 -35.15 -26.85
N GLU A 240 -16.72 -33.94 -26.31
CA GLU A 240 -17.90 -33.09 -26.61
C GLU A 240 -17.44 -31.66 -26.96
N GLN A 241 -17.72 -31.28 -28.20
CA GLN A 241 -17.46 -29.97 -28.79
C GLN A 241 -18.61 -29.04 -28.43
N SER A 242 -18.33 -27.88 -27.84
CA SER A 242 -19.32 -26.81 -27.66
C SER A 242 -18.97 -25.59 -28.52
N THR A 243 -19.89 -25.33 -29.44
CA THR A 243 -20.04 -24.26 -30.40
C THR A 243 -19.92 -22.85 -29.79
N LEU A 244 -18.93 -22.08 -30.25
CA LEU A 244 -18.83 -20.65 -29.99
C LEU A 244 -19.67 -19.87 -31.01
N ARG A 245 -20.79 -19.30 -30.60
CA ARG A 245 -21.56 -18.32 -31.38
C ARG A 245 -20.97 -16.93 -31.18
N SER A 246 -20.31 -16.43 -32.21
CA SER A 246 -19.98 -15.01 -32.35
C SER A 246 -21.25 -14.24 -32.75
N GLY A 247 -21.64 -13.25 -31.95
CA GLY A 247 -22.71 -12.32 -32.25
C GLY A 247 -22.19 -10.89 -32.11
N GLU A 248 -22.13 -10.19 -33.24
CA GLU A 248 -21.93 -8.75 -33.38
C GLU A 248 -22.94 -7.95 -32.53
N LEU A 249 -22.54 -6.75 -32.07
CA LEU A 249 -23.22 -5.50 -32.43
C LEU A 249 -22.44 -4.29 -31.96
N ALA A 250 -22.12 -3.44 -32.93
CA ALA A 250 -21.59 -2.10 -32.76
C ALA A 250 -22.64 -1.16 -32.13
N ALA A 251 -22.19 -0.24 -31.28
CA ALA A 251 -22.89 1.01 -31.02
C ALA A 251 -21.86 2.12 -30.80
N ALA A 252 -21.55 2.84 -31.87
CA ALA A 252 -20.87 4.12 -31.81
C ALA A 252 -21.85 5.14 -31.24
N VAL A 253 -21.60 5.61 -30.01
CA VAL A 253 -22.34 6.74 -29.42
C VAL A 253 -21.44 7.97 -29.51
N ALA A 254 -21.73 8.80 -30.50
CA ALA A 254 -21.25 10.17 -30.56
C ALA A 254 -22.04 10.98 -29.50
N ILE A 255 -21.36 11.43 -28.44
CA ILE A 255 -21.90 12.37 -27.45
C ILE A 255 -21.18 13.72 -27.63
N PRO A 256 -21.92 14.85 -27.63
CA PRO A 256 -21.55 16.05 -28.34
C PRO A 256 -20.64 16.98 -27.53
N THR A 257 -19.94 17.81 -28.29
CA THR A 257 -19.02 18.92 -27.96
C THR A 257 -19.58 20.02 -27.04
N LEU A 258 -20.61 19.76 -26.23
CA LEU A 258 -21.26 20.75 -25.37
C LEU A 258 -20.59 20.92 -23.99
N PHE A 259 -19.78 19.96 -23.52
CA PHE A 259 -19.11 20.04 -22.22
C PHE A 259 -17.91 21.01 -22.19
N LEU A 260 -17.29 21.28 -23.34
CA LEU A 260 -16.11 22.17 -23.41
C LEU A 260 -16.47 23.66 -23.24
N ALA A 261 -17.71 24.06 -23.52
CA ALA A 261 -18.15 25.45 -23.33
C ALA A 261 -18.44 25.81 -21.85
N LEU A 262 -18.84 24.84 -21.03
CA LEU A 262 -19.14 25.06 -19.60
C LEU A 262 -17.87 25.20 -18.75
N ILE A 263 -16.77 24.52 -19.11
CA ILE A 263 -15.50 24.63 -18.38
C ILE A 263 -14.86 26.01 -18.58
N VAL A 264 -14.97 26.60 -19.78
CA VAL A 264 -14.41 27.93 -20.06
C VAL A 264 -15.18 29.04 -19.33
N ALA A 265 -16.50 28.90 -19.13
CA ALA A 265 -17.30 29.87 -18.39
C ALA A 265 -16.98 29.89 -16.88
N CYS A 266 -16.67 28.74 -16.27
CA CYS A 266 -16.29 28.68 -14.85
C CYS A 266 -14.91 29.29 -14.55
N CYS A 267 -13.96 29.23 -15.49
CA CYS A 267 -12.62 29.81 -15.28
C CYS A 267 -12.59 31.34 -15.31
N ILE A 268 -13.58 32.00 -15.95
CA ILE A 268 -13.62 33.47 -16.05
C ILE A 268 -14.30 34.10 -14.82
N GLY A 269 -15.17 33.35 -14.11
CA GLY A 269 -15.93 33.87 -12.95
C GLY A 269 -15.18 33.94 -11.62
N ARG A 270 -13.99 33.32 -11.48
CA ARG A 270 -13.27 33.25 -10.20
C ARG A 270 -12.17 34.31 -9.98
N ARG A 271 -12.04 35.30 -10.88
CA ARG A 271 -10.98 36.33 -10.80
C ARG A 271 -11.33 37.62 -10.04
N GLN A 272 -12.49 37.72 -9.40
CA GLN A 272 -12.82 38.92 -8.60
C GLN A 272 -13.46 38.57 -7.25
N MET A 273 -12.64 38.21 -6.26
CA MET A 273 -12.88 38.49 -4.84
C MET A 273 -11.72 37.96 -3.99
N VAL A 274 -10.56 38.62 -4.07
CA VAL A 274 -9.62 38.67 -2.94
C VAL A 274 -9.04 40.09 -2.91
N MET A 275 -9.80 41.00 -2.32
CA MET A 275 -9.27 42.24 -1.78
C MET A 275 -9.75 42.29 -0.34
N PHE A 276 -8.88 41.97 0.62
CA PHE A 276 -8.97 42.51 1.98
C PHE A 276 -7.61 42.48 2.69
N SER A 277 -7.20 43.69 3.06
CA SER A 277 -6.34 44.12 4.17
C SER A 277 -5.11 43.30 4.56
N SER A 278 -3.96 43.73 4.04
CA SER A 278 -2.70 43.62 4.78
C SER A 278 -2.63 44.76 5.82
N THR A 279 -2.83 44.41 7.09
CA THR A 279 -2.48 45.27 8.22
C THR A 279 -0.97 45.23 8.41
N THR A 280 -0.31 46.36 8.20
CA THR A 280 1.12 46.57 8.42
C THR A 280 1.40 46.57 9.92
N ILE A 281 2.04 45.51 10.43
CA ILE A 281 2.67 45.50 11.75
C ILE A 281 4.14 45.87 11.54
N GLY A 282 4.53 47.03 12.06
CA GLY A 282 5.92 47.48 12.07
C GLY A 282 6.75 46.63 13.05
N PHE A 283 7.82 46.04 12.54
CA PHE A 283 8.88 45.48 13.37
C PHE A 283 10.03 46.48 13.40
N ASN A 284 10.41 46.85 14.63
CA ASN A 284 11.65 47.57 14.91
C ASN A 284 12.82 46.68 14.48
N GLU A 285 13.60 47.21 13.55
CA GLU A 285 15.03 46.90 13.44
C GLU A 285 15.69 47.39 14.74
N ASP A 286 16.44 46.53 15.41
CA ASP A 286 17.71 46.87 16.03
C ASP A 286 18.42 45.57 16.44
N ASP A 287 19.71 45.53 16.09
CA ASP A 287 20.81 44.88 16.78
C ASP A 287 21.34 43.48 16.38
N GLU A 288 22.61 43.58 15.95
CA GLU A 288 23.77 42.69 16.11
C GLU A 288 24.06 41.61 15.06
N VAL A 289 24.85 42.08 14.09
CA VAL A 289 25.80 41.37 13.25
C VAL A 289 26.77 40.55 14.12
N GLY A 290 26.71 39.23 14.00
CA GLY A 290 27.78 38.31 14.36
C GLY A 290 28.25 37.59 13.11
N ASP A 291 29.38 38.02 12.57
CA ASP A 291 30.15 37.33 11.54
C ASP A 291 30.72 36.04 12.12
N ASP A 292 30.44 34.88 11.52
CA ASP A 292 31.26 33.65 11.55
C ASP A 292 30.57 32.56 10.71
N ALA A 293 30.78 32.56 9.38
CA ALA A 293 30.36 31.46 8.51
C ALA A 293 31.23 31.38 7.24
N ASP A 294 32.43 30.82 7.36
CA ASP A 294 33.28 30.43 6.24
C ASP A 294 34.01 29.11 6.59
N GLU A 295 33.32 27.95 6.63
CA GLU A 295 34.05 26.66 6.63
C GLU A 295 33.30 25.37 6.22
N ASP A 296 32.17 25.40 5.49
CA ASP A 296 31.44 24.14 5.16
C ASP A 296 31.11 23.90 3.67
N GLN A 297 31.75 24.61 2.74
CA GLN A 297 31.43 24.48 1.30
C GLN A 297 32.39 23.59 0.50
N GLN A 298 33.40 22.95 1.12
CA GLN A 298 34.35 22.07 0.40
C GLN A 298 33.98 20.57 0.42
N GLY A 299 32.95 20.17 1.18
CA GLY A 299 32.54 18.76 1.27
C GLY A 299 31.57 18.27 0.18
N LEU A 300 30.84 19.18 -0.47
CA LEU A 300 29.80 18.78 -1.45
C LEU A 300 30.37 18.48 -2.85
N GLU A 301 31.47 19.12 -3.25
CA GLU A 301 32.06 18.93 -4.59
C GLU A 301 32.84 17.61 -4.72
N SER A 302 33.39 17.05 -3.63
CA SER A 302 34.12 15.78 -3.73
C SER A 302 33.18 14.58 -3.93
N HIS A 303 31.94 14.64 -3.41
CA HIS A 303 31.00 13.54 -3.51
C HIS A 303 30.28 13.48 -4.87
N GLN A 304 30.15 14.62 -5.56
CA GLN A 304 29.61 14.63 -6.93
C GLN A 304 30.56 13.99 -7.96
N ASN A 305 31.87 14.10 -7.77
CA ASN A 305 32.85 13.51 -8.67
C ASN A 305 32.93 11.97 -8.54
N GLU A 306 32.71 11.43 -7.33
CA GLU A 306 32.71 9.98 -7.09
C GLU A 306 31.50 9.27 -7.75
N ILE A 307 30.32 9.94 -7.76
CA ILE A 307 29.11 9.41 -8.41
C ILE A 307 29.24 9.42 -9.96
N LEU A 308 29.97 10.39 -10.52
CA LEU A 308 30.20 10.47 -11.97
C LEU A 308 31.17 9.38 -12.46
N GLU A 309 32.20 9.02 -11.68
CA GLU A 309 33.12 7.93 -12.06
C GLU A 309 32.44 6.54 -12.00
N GLU A 310 31.55 6.28 -11.05
CA GLU A 310 30.82 5.00 -11.00
C GLU A 310 29.82 4.83 -12.16
N ALA A 311 29.20 5.93 -12.61
CA ALA A 311 28.26 5.91 -13.74
C ALA A 311 28.97 5.64 -15.09
N GLU A 312 30.18 6.18 -15.29
CA GLU A 312 30.97 5.91 -16.49
C GLU A 312 31.46 4.45 -16.55
N PHE A 313 31.79 3.86 -15.40
CA PHE A 313 32.22 2.45 -15.34
C PHE A 313 31.12 1.45 -15.72
N GLN A 314 29.86 1.72 -15.37
CA GLN A 314 28.74 0.85 -15.76
C GLN A 314 28.40 0.96 -17.26
N LEU A 315 28.52 2.15 -17.85
CA LEU A 315 28.25 2.37 -19.27
C LEU A 315 29.26 1.65 -20.19
N ASP A 316 30.51 1.48 -19.75
CA ASP A 316 31.49 0.70 -20.52
C ASP A 316 31.29 -0.81 -20.39
N LYS A 317 30.74 -1.27 -19.26
CA LYS A 317 30.45 -2.70 -19.04
C LYS A 317 29.32 -3.21 -19.94
N ASP A 318 28.35 -2.35 -20.25
CA ASP A 318 27.24 -2.69 -21.15
C ASP A 318 27.65 -2.70 -22.64
N LYS A 319 28.75 -2.01 -23.00
CA LYS A 319 29.28 -2.02 -24.38
C LYS A 319 30.06 -3.30 -24.73
N GLU A 320 30.60 -4.01 -23.75
CA GLU A 320 31.28 -5.31 -24.01
C GLU A 320 30.31 -6.49 -24.17
N ILE A 321 29.00 -6.29 -23.93
CA ILE A 321 27.99 -7.36 -23.97
C ILE A 321 27.15 -7.31 -25.29
N THR A 322 27.46 -6.41 -26.22
CA THR A 322 26.77 -6.31 -27.53
C THR A 322 27.70 -6.68 -28.69
#